data_AF-A0A2A5HBN1-F1
#
_entry.id   AF-A0A2A5HBN1-F1
#
_cell.length_a   1.000
_cell.length_b   1.000
_cell.length_c   1.000
_cell.angle_alpha   90.00
_cell.angle_beta   90.00
_cell.angle_gamma   90.00
#
_symmetry.space_group_name_H-M   'P 1'
#
loop_
_entity.id
_entity.type
_entity.pdbx_description
1 polymer ?
#
loop_
_entity_poly.entity_id
_entity_poly.type
_entity_poly.pdbx_seq_one_letter_code
_entity_poly.pdbx_strand_id
1 'polypeptide(L)'
;MAKKVKSQKKQNQKKQQKNKLRQTRLKQQVQASKMTKNEKIGDQVDYAMECLQEDDIREAEKTLTKLSKKHPNNPDVLFGFGMLAVKDDDNDQAIHLFSLVIQNKPDFSEAYFNLGVCFKDKCDFAAMVLAFREVIKFEESDSPIAIKAQEVIDEIAQSIRKDNNLTLDEYIAGQKCFDKTMLAFEDERWHEAIEGFNASLEIYPKHVQSHGNLGLCYAALGQKSTALEYLQKALKLDPDYEVATKNMAIIQSLEEGEALPDMGNIINYYRDYRA
;
A
#
# COMPACT_ATOMS: atom_id res chain seq x y z
N MET A 1 51.22 15.48 -8.91
CA MET A 1 51.16 14.04 -8.54
C MET A 1 49.80 13.57 -8.00
N ALA A 2 49.06 14.38 -7.23
CA ALA A 2 47.80 13.96 -6.59
C ALA A 2 46.64 13.52 -7.53
N LYS A 3 46.52 14.10 -8.74
CA LYS A 3 45.47 13.73 -9.71
C LYS A 3 45.67 12.32 -10.31
N LYS A 4 46.92 11.88 -10.54
CA LYS A 4 47.23 10.53 -11.03
C LYS A 4 46.90 9.45 -9.99
N VAL A 5 47.20 9.70 -8.72
CA VAL A 5 46.91 8.76 -7.61
C VAL A 5 45.40 8.56 -7.40
N LYS A 6 44.59 9.62 -7.50
CA LYS A 6 43.12 9.53 -7.41
C LYS A 6 42.51 8.76 -8.60
N SER A 7 43.05 8.94 -9.81
CA SER A 7 42.60 8.21 -11.01
C SER A 7 42.87 6.70 -10.89
N GLN A 8 44.06 6.35 -10.39
CA GLN A 8 44.50 4.96 -10.25
C GLN A 8 43.74 4.20 -9.15
N LYS A 9 43.38 4.88 -8.05
CA LYS A 9 42.48 4.32 -7.02
C LYS A 9 41.07 4.03 -7.57
N LYS A 10 40.50 4.94 -8.36
CA LYS A 10 39.18 4.72 -9.01
C LYS A 10 39.20 3.56 -10.01
N GLN A 11 40.28 3.41 -10.78
CA GLN A 11 40.44 2.28 -11.71
C GLN A 11 40.57 0.94 -10.97
N ASN A 12 41.30 0.90 -9.85
CA ASN A 12 41.44 -0.32 -9.04
C ASN A 12 40.12 -0.73 -8.37
N GLN A 13 39.32 0.23 -7.87
CA GLN A 13 37.99 -0.06 -7.33
C GLN A 13 37.05 -0.62 -8.40
N LYS A 14 37.01 -0.02 -9.60
CA LYS A 14 36.21 -0.55 -10.72
C LYS A 14 36.64 -1.96 -11.13
N LYS A 15 37.94 -2.27 -11.08
CA LYS A 15 38.46 -3.60 -11.39
C LYS A 15 38.11 -4.65 -10.33
N GLN A 16 38.16 -4.28 -9.04
CA GLN A 16 37.72 -5.14 -7.94
C GLN A 16 36.21 -5.42 -8.02
N GLN A 17 35.40 -4.40 -8.32
CA GLN A 17 33.95 -4.54 -8.46
C GLN A 17 33.58 -5.46 -9.64
N LYS A 18 34.25 -5.31 -10.79
CA LYS A 18 34.10 -6.22 -11.95
C LYS A 18 34.51 -7.66 -11.64
N ASN A 19 35.58 -7.85 -10.86
CA ASN A 19 36.01 -9.20 -10.47
C ASN A 19 35.04 -9.87 -9.49
N LYS A 20 34.46 -9.10 -8.56
CA LYS A 20 33.43 -9.58 -7.64
C LYS A 20 32.19 -10.01 -8.43
N LEU A 21 31.66 -9.16 -9.31
CA LEU A 21 30.54 -9.48 -10.21
C LEU A 21 30.79 -10.73 -11.05
N ARG A 22 32.02 -10.88 -11.58
CA ARG A 22 32.40 -12.04 -12.41
C ARG A 22 32.47 -13.33 -11.59
N GLN A 23 32.99 -13.28 -10.36
CA GLN A 23 33.02 -14.44 -9.47
C GLN A 23 31.62 -14.84 -9.02
N THR A 24 30.77 -13.86 -8.76
CA THR A 24 29.36 -14.07 -8.44
C THR A 24 28.61 -14.72 -9.60
N ARG A 25 28.73 -14.18 -10.81
CA ARG A 25 28.17 -14.80 -12.02
C ARG A 25 28.70 -16.21 -12.27
N LEU A 26 29.98 -16.45 -12.01
CA LEU A 26 30.54 -17.81 -12.14
C LEU A 26 29.94 -18.77 -11.11
N LYS A 27 29.75 -18.31 -9.86
CA LYS A 27 29.08 -19.10 -8.83
C LYS A 27 27.64 -19.39 -9.21
N GLN A 28 26.89 -18.40 -9.67
CA GLN A 28 25.52 -18.56 -10.17
C GLN A 28 25.45 -19.52 -11.36
N GLN A 29 26.38 -19.42 -12.31
CA GLN A 29 26.42 -20.31 -13.48
C GLN A 29 26.79 -21.76 -13.08
N VAL A 30 27.64 -21.93 -12.07
CA VAL A 30 27.98 -23.23 -11.47
C VAL A 30 26.83 -23.78 -10.61
N GLN A 31 26.05 -22.92 -9.96
CA GLN A 31 24.89 -23.30 -9.15
C GLN A 31 23.72 -23.67 -10.07
N ALA A 32 23.38 -22.82 -11.04
CA ALA A 32 22.38 -23.07 -12.09
C ALA A 32 22.66 -24.33 -12.92
N SER A 33 23.92 -24.65 -13.19
CA SER A 33 24.28 -25.90 -13.89
C SER A 33 24.11 -27.15 -13.01
N LYS A 34 24.25 -27.04 -11.69
CA LYS A 34 24.00 -28.13 -10.71
C LYS A 34 22.51 -28.39 -10.45
N MET A 35 21.66 -27.36 -10.50
CA MET A 35 20.22 -27.42 -10.18
C MET A 35 19.34 -28.25 -11.15
N THR A 36 19.89 -28.85 -12.20
CA THR A 36 19.08 -29.32 -13.35
C THR A 36 18.46 -30.72 -13.20
N LYS A 37 18.71 -31.48 -12.11
CA LYS A 37 18.23 -32.87 -12.06
C LYS A 37 17.51 -33.39 -10.81
N ASN A 38 17.54 -32.76 -9.62
CA ASN A 38 16.85 -33.37 -8.46
C ASN A 38 16.62 -32.52 -7.19
N GLU A 39 16.52 -31.18 -7.26
CA GLU A 39 16.38 -30.34 -6.05
C GLU A 39 14.95 -29.85 -5.80
N LYS A 40 14.66 -29.58 -4.51
CA LYS A 40 13.32 -29.24 -4.02
C LYS A 40 12.92 -27.86 -4.55
N ILE A 41 11.60 -27.60 -4.64
CA ILE A 41 11.08 -26.31 -5.13
C ILE A 41 11.69 -25.13 -4.36
N GLY A 42 11.86 -25.27 -3.04
CA GLY A 42 12.47 -24.25 -2.18
C GLY A 42 13.85 -23.81 -2.64
N ASP A 43 14.76 -24.76 -2.97
CA ASP A 43 16.13 -24.43 -3.40
C ASP A 43 16.15 -23.58 -4.68
N GLN A 44 15.19 -23.80 -5.59
CA GLN A 44 15.08 -23.04 -6.83
C GLN A 44 14.45 -21.66 -6.62
N VAL A 45 13.55 -21.53 -5.63
CA VAL A 45 13.01 -20.23 -5.21
C VAL A 45 14.12 -19.42 -4.52
N ASP A 46 14.88 -20.02 -3.60
CA ASP A 46 15.99 -19.36 -2.92
C ASP A 46 17.02 -18.80 -3.92
N TYR A 47 17.35 -19.58 -4.96
CA TYR A 47 18.20 -19.10 -6.04
C TYR A 47 17.59 -17.90 -6.80
N ALA A 48 16.29 -17.93 -7.08
CA ALA A 48 15.63 -16.78 -7.71
C ALA A 48 15.67 -15.54 -6.80
N MET A 49 15.47 -15.73 -5.49
CA MET A 49 15.58 -14.66 -4.49
C MET A 49 17.00 -14.08 -4.39
N GLU A 50 18.04 -14.92 -4.45
CA GLU A 50 19.44 -14.48 -4.54
C GLU A 50 19.66 -13.63 -5.80
N CYS A 51 19.11 -14.05 -6.95
CA CYS A 51 19.18 -13.28 -8.19
C CYS A 51 18.51 -11.90 -8.05
N LEU A 52 17.36 -11.81 -7.37
CA LEU A 52 16.70 -10.53 -7.07
C LEU A 52 17.53 -9.62 -6.16
N GLN A 53 18.21 -10.18 -5.16
CA GLN A 53 19.10 -9.41 -4.27
C GLN A 53 20.29 -8.83 -5.04
N GLU A 54 20.75 -9.53 -6.08
CA GLU A 54 21.85 -9.11 -6.94
C GLU A 54 21.43 -8.29 -8.16
N ASP A 55 20.14 -7.96 -8.27
CA ASP A 55 19.57 -7.19 -9.38
C ASP A 55 19.60 -7.93 -10.74
N ASP A 56 19.71 -9.26 -10.73
CA ASP A 56 19.56 -10.12 -11.92
C ASP A 56 18.10 -10.54 -12.11
N ILE A 57 17.25 -9.53 -12.35
CA ILE A 57 15.79 -9.69 -12.50
C ILE A 57 15.42 -10.71 -13.58
N ARG A 58 16.18 -10.74 -14.69
CA ARG A 58 15.89 -11.64 -15.83
C ARG A 58 16.06 -13.11 -15.46
N GLU A 59 17.09 -13.47 -14.71
CA GLU A 59 17.29 -14.87 -14.32
C GLU A 59 16.32 -15.29 -13.20
N ALA A 60 15.97 -14.37 -12.29
CA ALA A 60 14.93 -14.60 -11.30
C ALA A 60 13.57 -14.89 -11.96
N GLU A 61 13.12 -14.01 -12.86
CA GLU A 61 11.85 -14.15 -13.58
C GLU A 61 11.80 -15.44 -14.41
N LYS A 62 12.89 -15.76 -15.12
CA LYS A 62 13.00 -17.00 -15.89
C LYS A 62 12.88 -18.24 -15.00
N THR A 63 13.51 -18.21 -13.83
CA THR A 63 13.47 -19.32 -12.87
C THR A 63 12.06 -19.49 -12.30
N LEU A 64 11.45 -18.41 -11.81
CA LEU A 64 10.10 -18.40 -11.25
C LEU A 64 9.04 -18.79 -12.30
N THR A 65 9.17 -18.32 -13.54
CA THR A 65 8.28 -18.70 -14.65
C THR A 65 8.35 -20.20 -14.94
N LYS A 66 9.54 -20.80 -14.90
CA LYS A 66 9.71 -22.25 -15.07
C LYS A 66 9.06 -23.02 -13.92
N LEU A 67 9.18 -22.52 -12.68
CA LEU A 67 8.57 -23.12 -11.49
C LEU A 67 7.04 -23.06 -11.53
N SER A 68 6.48 -21.88 -11.83
CA SER A 68 5.03 -21.65 -11.87
C SER A 68 4.30 -22.53 -12.89
N LYS A 69 4.92 -22.86 -14.03
CA LYS A 69 4.35 -23.82 -15.00
C LYS A 69 4.06 -25.20 -14.41
N LYS A 70 4.81 -25.61 -13.39
CA LYS A 70 4.62 -26.90 -12.70
C LYS A 70 3.86 -26.75 -11.38
N HIS A 71 4.00 -25.61 -10.72
CA HIS A 71 3.51 -25.34 -9.38
C HIS A 71 2.89 -23.93 -9.29
N PRO A 72 1.78 -23.67 -9.99
CA PRO A 72 1.25 -22.31 -10.16
C PRO A 72 0.76 -21.67 -8.85
N ASN A 73 0.33 -22.47 -7.88
CA ASN A 73 -0.19 -22.00 -6.59
C ASN A 73 0.77 -22.30 -5.42
N ASN A 74 2.04 -22.61 -5.69
CA ASN A 74 2.99 -22.82 -4.61
C ASN A 74 3.30 -21.47 -3.91
N PRO A 75 3.16 -21.38 -2.57
CA PRO A 75 3.36 -20.14 -1.84
C PRO A 75 4.74 -19.50 -2.07
N ASP A 76 5.81 -20.29 -2.11
CA ASP A 76 7.17 -19.77 -2.26
C ASP A 76 7.40 -19.20 -3.67
N VAL A 77 6.84 -19.85 -4.70
CA VAL A 77 6.87 -19.35 -6.08
C VAL A 77 6.06 -18.06 -6.22
N LEU A 78 4.86 -18.01 -5.65
CA LEU A 78 4.01 -16.81 -5.63
C LEU A 78 4.70 -15.66 -4.89
N PHE A 79 5.35 -15.95 -3.77
CA PHE A 79 6.14 -14.99 -3.01
C PHE A 79 7.28 -14.42 -3.85
N GLY A 80 8.03 -15.27 -4.57
CA GLY A 80 9.07 -14.83 -5.49
C GLY A 80 8.55 -13.87 -6.58
N PHE A 81 7.37 -14.13 -7.15
CA PHE A 81 6.73 -13.20 -8.07
C PHE A 81 6.28 -11.91 -7.38
N GLY A 82 5.79 -11.97 -6.14
CA GLY A 82 5.47 -10.77 -5.36
C GLY A 82 6.70 -9.89 -5.17
N MET A 83 7.86 -10.51 -4.90
CA MET A 83 9.14 -9.80 -4.77
C MET A 83 9.65 -9.20 -6.08
N LEU A 84 9.35 -9.84 -7.23
CA LEU A 84 9.55 -9.22 -8.56
C LEU A 84 8.68 -7.97 -8.74
N ALA A 85 7.40 -8.05 -8.40
CA ALA A 85 6.50 -6.90 -8.50
C ALA A 85 6.96 -5.74 -7.60
N VAL A 86 7.44 -6.01 -6.38
CA VAL A 86 8.07 -4.99 -5.52
C VAL A 86 9.31 -4.36 -6.19
N LYS A 87 10.13 -5.14 -6.90
CA LYS A 87 11.29 -4.60 -7.64
C LYS A 87 10.89 -3.71 -8.81
N ASP A 88 9.75 -4.00 -9.42
CA ASP A 88 9.18 -3.21 -10.51
C ASP A 88 8.34 -2.01 -10.03
N ASP A 89 8.27 -1.78 -8.71
CA ASP A 89 7.44 -0.74 -8.07
C ASP A 89 5.93 -0.92 -8.34
N ASP A 90 5.52 -2.15 -8.70
CA ASP A 90 4.12 -2.52 -8.94
C ASP A 90 3.50 -3.03 -7.64
N ASN A 91 3.16 -2.08 -6.76
CA ASN A 91 2.57 -2.37 -5.45
C ASN A 91 1.22 -3.10 -5.56
N ASP A 92 0.42 -2.84 -6.59
CA ASP A 92 -0.89 -3.50 -6.76
C ASP A 92 -0.73 -4.99 -7.08
N GLN A 93 0.18 -5.31 -8.01
CA GLN A 93 0.50 -6.69 -8.33
C GLN A 93 1.19 -7.41 -7.17
N ALA A 94 2.09 -6.73 -6.45
CA ALA A 94 2.72 -7.27 -5.25
C ALA A 94 1.68 -7.63 -4.18
N ILE A 95 0.75 -6.71 -3.90
CA ILE A 95 -0.35 -6.94 -2.94
C ILE A 95 -1.19 -8.15 -3.34
N HIS A 96 -1.56 -8.24 -4.62
CA HIS A 96 -2.31 -9.38 -5.12
C HIS A 96 -1.56 -10.71 -4.90
N LEU A 97 -0.28 -10.75 -5.27
CA LEU A 97 0.54 -11.96 -5.16
C LEU A 97 0.76 -12.39 -3.71
N PHE A 98 1.11 -11.48 -2.81
CA PHE A 98 1.26 -11.82 -1.40
C PHE A 98 -0.08 -12.22 -0.75
N SER A 99 -1.21 -11.65 -1.19
CA SER A 99 -2.52 -12.11 -0.74
C SER A 99 -2.78 -13.56 -1.13
N LEU A 100 -2.39 -13.98 -2.33
CA LEU A 100 -2.46 -15.38 -2.75
C LEU A 100 -1.51 -16.28 -1.94
N VAL A 101 -0.32 -15.79 -1.58
CA VAL A 101 0.60 -16.51 -0.69
C VAL A 101 -0.08 -16.83 0.63
N ILE A 102 -0.68 -15.82 1.27
CA ILE A 102 -1.35 -15.95 2.58
C ILE A 102 -2.59 -16.84 2.51
N GLN A 103 -3.33 -16.81 1.40
CA GLN A 103 -4.46 -17.73 1.19
C GLN A 103 -4.03 -19.20 1.19
N ASN A 104 -2.84 -19.50 0.67
CA ASN A 104 -2.31 -20.87 0.62
C ASN A 104 -1.48 -21.24 1.86
N LYS A 105 -0.86 -20.25 2.52
CA LYS A 105 -0.04 -20.40 3.73
C LYS A 105 -0.30 -19.22 4.68
N PRO A 106 -1.30 -19.33 5.57
CA PRO A 106 -1.71 -18.23 6.45
C PRO A 106 -0.72 -17.82 7.52
N ASP A 107 0.35 -18.59 7.77
CA ASP A 107 1.40 -18.30 8.74
C ASP A 107 2.69 -17.79 8.08
N PHE A 108 2.60 -17.27 6.84
CA PHE A 108 3.75 -16.75 6.10
C PHE A 108 4.05 -15.29 6.47
N SER A 109 4.82 -15.10 7.54
CA SER A 109 5.19 -13.78 8.08
C SER A 109 5.85 -12.84 7.07
N GLU A 110 6.74 -13.32 6.21
CA GLU A 110 7.39 -12.47 5.20
C GLU A 110 6.41 -11.93 4.16
N ALA A 111 5.36 -12.69 3.82
CA ALA A 111 4.32 -12.21 2.91
C ALA A 111 3.51 -11.08 3.56
N TYR A 112 3.14 -11.22 4.83
CA TYR A 112 2.49 -10.15 5.59
C TYR A 112 3.37 -8.91 5.74
N PHE A 113 4.67 -9.10 6.00
CA PHE A 113 5.60 -7.98 6.12
C PHE A 113 5.71 -7.20 4.82
N ASN A 114 5.88 -7.88 3.69
CA ASN A 114 5.95 -7.21 2.39
C ASN A 114 4.61 -6.58 1.99
N LEU A 115 3.46 -7.18 2.35
CA LEU A 115 2.16 -6.51 2.24
C LEU A 115 2.13 -5.20 3.03
N GLY A 116 2.58 -5.21 4.29
CA GLY A 116 2.64 -4.01 5.12
C GLY A 116 3.50 -2.92 4.50
N VAL A 117 4.62 -3.28 3.87
CA VAL A 117 5.47 -2.35 3.11
C VAL A 117 4.72 -1.77 1.89
N CYS A 118 4.10 -2.61 1.07
CA CYS A 118 3.33 -2.12 -0.09
C CYS A 118 2.19 -1.19 0.33
N PHE A 119 1.46 -1.51 1.41
CA PHE A 119 0.42 -0.63 1.94
C PHE A 119 0.99 0.67 2.50
N LYS A 120 2.17 0.64 3.13
CA LYS A 120 2.87 1.86 3.55
C LYS A 120 3.18 2.77 2.36
N ASP A 121 3.68 2.21 1.28
CA ASP A 121 4.03 2.97 0.06
C ASP A 121 2.79 3.57 -0.62
N LYS A 122 1.64 2.89 -0.49
CA LYS A 122 0.32 3.41 -0.92
C LYS A 122 -0.36 4.32 0.11
N CYS A 123 0.30 4.65 1.22
CA CYS A 123 -0.26 5.41 2.34
C CYS A 123 -1.53 4.81 2.99
N ASP A 124 -1.84 3.53 2.76
CA ASP A 124 -2.92 2.80 3.43
C ASP A 124 -2.44 2.29 4.78
N PHE A 125 -2.41 3.20 5.76
CA PHE A 125 -1.89 2.90 7.09
C PHE A 125 -2.74 1.89 7.86
N ALA A 126 -4.05 1.81 7.56
CA ALA A 126 -4.92 0.85 8.22
C ALA A 126 -4.58 -0.59 7.77
N ALA A 127 -4.50 -0.84 6.47
CA ALA A 127 -4.11 -2.14 5.93
C ALA A 127 -2.66 -2.50 6.30
N MET A 128 -1.75 -1.52 6.27
CA MET A 128 -0.37 -1.70 6.70
C MET A 128 -0.26 -2.24 8.14
N VAL A 129 -0.97 -1.61 9.08
CA VAL A 129 -0.93 -2.02 10.50
C VAL A 129 -1.53 -3.40 10.67
N LEU A 130 -2.64 -3.71 9.99
CA LEU A 130 -3.25 -5.04 10.06
C LEU A 130 -2.30 -6.12 9.56
N ALA A 131 -1.56 -5.87 8.46
CA ALA A 131 -0.56 -6.79 7.95
C ALA A 131 0.60 -7.00 8.94
N PHE A 132 1.16 -5.92 9.51
CA PHE A 132 2.24 -6.02 10.50
C PHE A 132 1.81 -6.67 11.82
N ARG A 133 0.56 -6.50 12.24
CA ARG A 133 0.01 -7.22 13.40
C ARG A 133 -0.03 -8.72 13.18
N GLU A 134 -0.31 -9.18 11.96
CA GLU A 134 -0.23 -10.62 11.63
C GLU A 134 1.22 -11.13 11.69
N VAL A 135 2.23 -10.35 11.27
CA VAL A 135 3.65 -10.70 11.49
C VAL A 135 3.93 -10.96 12.96
N ILE A 136 3.56 -10.01 13.84
CA ILE A 136 3.81 -10.11 15.28
C ILE A 136 3.05 -11.29 15.92
N LYS A 137 1.91 -11.67 15.35
CA LYS A 137 1.10 -12.79 15.83
C LYS A 137 1.75 -14.14 15.52
N PHE A 138 2.43 -14.29 14.39
CA PHE A 138 3.03 -15.56 13.96
C PHE A 138 4.50 -15.71 14.38
N GLU A 139 5.17 -14.62 14.71
CA GLU A 139 6.59 -14.59 15.07
C GLU A 139 6.83 -14.51 16.59
N GLU A 140 8.00 -14.98 17.02
CA GLU A 140 8.48 -14.70 18.39
C GLU A 140 8.81 -13.21 18.54
N SER A 141 8.63 -12.66 19.75
CA SER A 141 8.77 -11.23 20.00
C SER A 141 10.18 -10.66 19.75
N ASP A 142 11.21 -11.51 19.78
CA ASP A 142 12.60 -11.16 19.51
C ASP A 142 13.02 -11.43 18.05
N SER A 143 12.11 -11.93 17.21
CA SER A 143 12.33 -12.09 15.77
C SER A 143 12.60 -10.73 15.11
N PRO A 144 13.66 -10.58 14.30
CA PRO A 144 13.99 -9.31 13.66
C PRO A 144 12.85 -8.71 12.83
N ILE A 145 12.02 -9.55 12.19
CA ILE A 145 10.90 -9.10 11.37
C ILE A 145 9.73 -8.59 12.23
N ALA A 146 9.49 -9.21 13.39
CA ALA A 146 8.48 -8.78 14.35
C ALA A 146 8.87 -7.45 15.02
N ILE A 147 10.14 -7.32 15.42
CA ILE A 147 10.69 -6.04 15.93
C ILE A 147 10.51 -4.95 14.87
N LYS A 148 10.85 -5.25 13.61
CA LYS A 148 10.74 -4.25 12.54
C LYS A 148 9.29 -3.85 12.26
N ALA A 149 8.38 -4.82 12.26
CA ALA A 149 6.94 -4.57 12.12
C ALA A 149 6.43 -3.66 13.26
N GLN A 150 6.83 -3.95 14.50
CA GLN A 150 6.44 -3.15 15.66
C GLN A 150 6.99 -1.71 15.60
N GLU A 151 8.24 -1.52 15.18
CA GLU A 151 8.82 -0.18 15.00
C GLU A 151 7.99 0.69 14.05
N VAL A 152 7.53 0.11 12.94
CA VAL A 152 6.71 0.83 11.95
C VAL A 152 5.31 1.12 12.49
N ILE A 153 4.71 0.18 13.23
CA ILE A 153 3.44 0.40 13.92
C ILE A 153 3.56 1.56 14.93
N ASP A 154 4.64 1.60 15.71
CA ASP A 154 4.85 2.65 16.71
C ASP A 154 5.07 4.02 16.07
N GLU A 155 5.83 4.07 14.96
CA GLU A 155 6.03 5.28 14.17
C GLU A 155 4.70 5.86 13.68
N ILE A 156 3.86 5.04 13.05
CA ILE A 156 2.59 5.51 12.51
C ILE A 156 1.59 5.86 13.61
N ALA A 157 1.57 5.11 14.71
CA ALA A 157 0.72 5.39 15.87
C ALA A 157 1.05 6.76 16.47
N GLN A 158 2.33 7.09 16.57
CA GLN A 158 2.76 8.41 17.04
C GLN A 158 2.33 9.53 16.10
N SER A 159 2.48 9.34 14.78
CA SER A 159 2.03 10.33 13.79
C SER A 159 0.52 10.56 13.85
N ILE A 160 -0.27 9.48 13.80
CA ILE A 160 -1.74 9.53 13.87
C ILE A 160 -2.20 10.22 15.17
N ARG A 161 -1.59 9.87 16.30
CA ARG A 161 -1.92 10.49 17.59
C ARG A 161 -1.60 11.98 17.59
N LYS A 162 -0.45 12.36 17.04
CA LYS A 162 -0.02 13.77 16.99
C LYS A 162 -0.96 14.62 16.13
N ASP A 163 -1.34 14.11 14.96
CA ASP A 163 -2.09 14.90 13.97
C ASP A 163 -3.60 14.93 14.29
N ASN A 164 -4.12 13.79 14.78
CA ASN A 164 -5.56 13.56 14.90
C ASN A 164 -6.05 13.36 16.32
N ASN A 165 -5.14 13.19 17.29
CA ASN A 165 -5.48 12.79 18.67
C ASN A 165 -6.28 11.49 18.73
N LEU A 166 -5.97 10.54 17.85
CA LEU A 166 -6.55 9.20 17.79
C LEU A 166 -5.54 8.16 18.25
N THR A 167 -6.05 7.09 18.85
CA THR A 167 -5.34 5.80 18.92
C THR A 167 -5.34 5.13 17.55
N LEU A 168 -4.45 4.14 17.37
CA LEU A 168 -4.36 3.40 16.11
C LEU A 168 -5.64 2.59 15.82
N ASP A 169 -6.26 2.03 16.86
CA ASP A 169 -7.50 1.27 16.71
C ASP A 169 -8.69 2.17 16.35
N GLU A 170 -8.77 3.39 16.90
CA GLU A 170 -9.77 4.38 16.49
C GLU A 170 -9.56 4.81 15.03
N TYR A 171 -8.32 5.04 14.61
CA TYR A 171 -8.03 5.37 13.21
C TYR A 171 -8.47 4.25 12.26
N ILE A 172 -8.11 2.99 12.55
CA ILE A 172 -8.51 1.83 11.75
C ILE A 172 -10.04 1.66 11.74
N ALA A 173 -10.69 1.85 12.89
CA ALA A 173 -12.15 1.76 12.99
C ALA A 173 -12.84 2.86 12.19
N GLY A 174 -12.32 4.09 12.23
CA GLY A 174 -12.80 5.23 11.46
C GLY A 174 -12.67 4.99 9.96
N GLN A 175 -11.51 4.46 9.52
CA GLN A 175 -11.27 4.09 8.12
C GLN A 175 -12.24 3.01 7.64
N LYS A 176 -12.36 1.91 8.41
CA LYS A 176 -13.27 0.82 8.08
C LYS A 176 -14.73 1.29 8.00
N CYS A 177 -15.13 2.21 8.89
CA CYS A 177 -16.45 2.82 8.86
C CYS A 177 -16.64 3.65 7.58
N PHE A 178 -15.64 4.46 7.23
CA PHE A 178 -15.62 5.25 6.00
C PHE A 178 -15.72 4.37 4.74
N ASP A 179 -14.88 3.34 4.61
CA ASP A 179 -14.86 2.45 3.45
C ASP A 179 -16.21 1.72 3.25
N LYS A 180 -16.81 1.25 4.36
CA LYS A 180 -18.16 0.67 4.31
C LYS A 180 -19.20 1.69 3.85
N THR A 181 -19.09 2.93 4.33
CA THR A 181 -20.01 4.02 3.99
C THR A 181 -19.90 4.39 2.51
N MET A 182 -18.70 4.35 1.95
CA MET A 182 -18.48 4.60 0.53
C MET A 182 -19.30 3.67 -0.37
N LEU A 183 -19.58 2.43 0.04
CA LEU A 183 -20.45 1.53 -0.71
C LEU A 183 -21.89 2.08 -0.83
N ALA A 184 -22.45 2.61 0.26
CA ALA A 184 -23.76 3.23 0.24
C ALA A 184 -23.76 4.55 -0.56
N PHE A 185 -22.66 5.30 -0.50
CA PHE A 185 -22.47 6.52 -1.28
C PHE A 185 -22.43 6.25 -2.78
N GLU A 186 -21.68 5.23 -3.21
CA GLU A 186 -21.56 4.81 -4.61
C GLU A 186 -22.87 4.24 -5.16
N ASP A 187 -23.68 3.61 -4.31
CA ASP A 187 -25.04 3.14 -4.63
C ASP A 187 -26.11 4.27 -4.56
N GLU A 188 -25.69 5.53 -4.34
CA GLU A 188 -26.58 6.69 -4.19
C GLU A 188 -27.60 6.56 -3.04
N ARG A 189 -27.32 5.72 -2.06
CA ARG A 189 -28.13 5.56 -0.84
C ARG A 189 -27.78 6.66 0.16
N TRP A 190 -28.15 7.90 -0.19
CA TRP A 190 -27.68 9.11 0.49
C TRP A 190 -27.94 9.16 1.99
N HIS A 191 -29.12 8.73 2.45
CA HIS A 191 -29.43 8.71 3.89
C HIS A 191 -28.54 7.75 4.66
N GLU A 192 -28.30 6.55 4.12
CA GLU A 192 -27.39 5.57 4.73
C GLU A 192 -25.94 6.05 4.70
N ALA A 193 -25.52 6.69 3.60
CA ALA A 193 -24.21 7.31 3.50
C ALA A 193 -24.04 8.44 4.54
N ILE A 194 -25.06 9.26 4.78
CA ILE A 194 -25.05 10.31 5.82
C ILE A 194 -24.89 9.70 7.21
N GLU A 195 -25.66 8.66 7.54
CA GLU A 195 -25.53 7.94 8.82
C GLU A 195 -24.12 7.37 8.99
N GLY A 196 -23.57 6.74 7.95
CA GLY A 196 -22.24 6.16 7.98
C GLY A 196 -21.12 7.19 8.11
N PHE A 197 -21.19 8.32 7.39
CA PHE A 197 -20.16 9.37 7.52
C PHE A 197 -20.25 10.08 8.86
N ASN A 198 -21.45 10.27 9.42
CA ASN A 198 -21.59 10.78 10.78
C ASN A 198 -20.97 9.81 11.80
N ALA A 199 -21.21 8.50 11.68
CA ALA A 199 -20.55 7.51 12.54
C ALA A 199 -19.02 7.52 12.39
N SER A 200 -18.49 7.71 11.18
CA SER A 200 -17.06 7.90 10.95
C SER A 200 -16.53 9.16 11.65
N LEU A 201 -17.29 10.27 11.62
CA LEU A 201 -16.93 11.52 12.30
C LEU A 201 -17.08 11.47 13.82
N GLU A 202 -17.90 10.59 14.38
CA GLU A 202 -17.92 10.33 15.83
C GLU A 202 -16.59 9.75 16.32
N ILE A 203 -15.94 8.91 15.49
CA ILE A 203 -14.63 8.32 15.77
C ILE A 203 -13.51 9.30 15.43
N TYR A 204 -13.56 9.89 14.22
CA TYR A 204 -12.55 10.81 13.72
C TYR A 204 -13.19 12.16 13.31
N PRO A 205 -13.41 13.08 14.26
CA PRO A 205 -14.10 14.35 14.00
C PRO A 205 -13.44 15.26 12.96
N LYS A 206 -12.13 15.06 12.71
CA LYS A 206 -11.33 15.83 11.76
C LYS A 206 -11.14 15.11 10.41
N HIS A 207 -11.91 14.07 10.11
CA HIS A 207 -11.82 13.39 8.82
C HIS A 207 -12.33 14.28 7.69
N VAL A 208 -11.41 14.83 6.90
CA VAL A 208 -11.71 15.82 5.85
C VAL A 208 -12.65 15.23 4.79
N GLN A 209 -12.39 13.99 4.38
CA GLN A 209 -13.14 13.26 3.37
C GLN A 209 -14.58 13.00 3.80
N SER A 210 -14.83 12.63 5.07
CA SER A 210 -16.20 12.46 5.59
C SER A 210 -16.99 13.77 5.58
N HIS A 211 -16.39 14.90 5.98
CA HIS A 211 -17.06 16.21 5.86
C HIS A 211 -17.37 16.54 4.40
N GLY A 212 -16.41 16.32 3.49
CA GLY A 212 -16.60 16.55 2.07
C GLY A 212 -17.74 15.71 1.48
N ASN A 213 -17.73 14.39 1.72
CA ASN A 213 -18.74 13.48 1.19
C ASN A 213 -20.13 13.72 1.82
N LEU A 214 -20.22 14.13 3.10
CA LEU A 214 -21.48 14.60 3.68
C LEU A 214 -22.04 15.80 2.90
N GLY A 215 -21.17 16.76 2.55
CA GLY A 215 -21.55 17.89 1.70
C GLY A 215 -22.18 17.44 0.38
N LEU A 216 -21.57 16.46 -0.28
CA LEU A 216 -22.08 15.88 -1.52
C LEU A 216 -23.41 15.13 -1.32
N CYS A 217 -23.56 14.33 -0.24
CA CYS A 217 -24.83 13.66 0.07
C CYS A 217 -25.97 14.66 0.25
N TYR A 218 -25.73 15.74 1.01
CA TYR A 218 -26.74 16.77 1.25
C TYR A 218 -27.11 17.52 -0.03
N ALA A 219 -26.13 17.81 -0.89
CA ALA A 219 -26.39 18.42 -2.18
C ALA A 219 -27.20 17.50 -3.11
N ALA A 220 -26.94 16.19 -3.10
CA ALA A 220 -27.73 15.20 -3.84
C ALA A 220 -29.19 15.12 -3.33
N LEU A 221 -29.43 15.45 -2.06
CA LEU A 221 -30.78 15.57 -1.47
C LEU A 221 -31.40 16.97 -1.64
N GLY A 222 -30.75 17.87 -2.39
CA GLY A 222 -31.21 19.25 -2.60
C GLY A 222 -31.02 20.17 -1.39
N GLN A 223 -30.32 19.74 -0.35
CA GLN A 223 -30.05 20.51 0.86
C GLN A 223 -28.78 21.35 0.68
N LYS A 224 -28.85 22.34 -0.20
CA LYS A 224 -27.71 23.19 -0.59
C LYS A 224 -27.06 23.85 0.61
N SER A 225 -27.85 24.44 1.50
CA SER A 225 -27.32 25.17 2.66
C SER A 225 -26.49 24.27 3.57
N THR A 226 -27.01 23.06 3.86
CA THR A 226 -26.31 22.05 4.67
C THR A 226 -25.07 21.51 3.95
N ALA A 227 -25.16 21.30 2.64
CA ALA A 227 -24.04 20.86 1.82
C ALA A 227 -22.84 21.82 1.92
N LEU A 228 -23.09 23.12 1.78
CA LEU A 228 -22.07 24.16 1.87
C LEU A 228 -21.46 24.25 3.27
N GLU A 229 -22.24 24.03 4.33
CA GLU A 229 -21.72 24.00 5.70
C GLU A 229 -20.67 22.88 5.88
N TYR A 230 -20.96 21.67 5.40
CA TYR A 230 -20.03 20.54 5.50
C TYR A 230 -18.80 20.70 4.61
N LEU A 231 -18.93 21.26 3.42
CA LEU A 231 -17.78 21.61 2.57
C LEU A 231 -16.88 22.68 3.21
N GLN A 232 -17.47 23.66 3.90
CA GLN A 232 -16.72 24.64 4.68
C GLN A 232 -15.98 23.99 5.86
N LYS A 233 -16.58 23.00 6.52
CA LYS A 233 -15.88 22.21 7.56
C LYS A 233 -14.67 21.48 6.97
N ALA A 234 -14.82 20.83 5.81
CA ALA A 234 -13.71 20.19 5.11
C ALA A 234 -12.58 21.19 4.79
N LEU A 235 -12.92 22.34 4.18
CA LEU A 235 -11.94 23.39 3.85
C LEU A 235 -11.31 24.08 5.06
N LYS A 236 -11.99 24.09 6.21
CA LYS A 236 -11.40 24.59 7.46
C LYS A 236 -10.34 23.65 8.01
N LEU A 237 -10.49 22.34 7.77
CA LEU A 237 -9.53 21.32 8.18
C LEU A 237 -8.36 21.22 7.20
N ASP A 238 -8.66 21.31 5.89
CA ASP A 238 -7.68 21.34 4.82
C ASP A 238 -8.01 22.46 3.82
N PRO A 239 -7.42 23.65 3.99
CA PRO A 239 -7.65 24.80 3.11
C PRO A 239 -7.22 24.59 1.66
N ASP A 240 -6.29 23.66 1.41
CA ASP A 240 -5.73 23.40 0.09
C ASP A 240 -6.49 22.25 -0.63
N TYR A 241 -7.61 21.80 -0.06
CA TYR A 241 -8.35 20.68 -0.62
C TYR A 241 -9.13 21.06 -1.88
N GLU A 242 -8.45 20.98 -3.03
CA GLU A 242 -8.95 21.43 -4.34
C GLU A 242 -10.30 20.82 -4.71
N VAL A 243 -10.51 19.54 -4.38
CA VAL A 243 -11.77 18.82 -4.63
C VAL A 243 -12.93 19.51 -3.90
N ALA A 244 -12.72 19.99 -2.66
CA ALA A 244 -13.74 20.73 -1.93
C ALA A 244 -14.04 22.11 -2.48
N THR A 245 -13.02 22.84 -2.90
CA THR A 245 -13.21 24.13 -3.56
C THR A 245 -14.03 23.98 -4.85
N LYS A 246 -13.72 22.96 -5.68
CA LYS A 246 -14.46 22.69 -6.93
C LYS A 246 -15.92 22.32 -6.67
N ASN A 247 -16.15 21.37 -5.77
CA ASN A 247 -17.52 20.91 -5.45
C ASN A 247 -18.35 22.04 -4.82
N MET A 248 -17.75 22.86 -3.97
CA MET A 248 -18.41 24.02 -3.38
C MET A 248 -18.82 25.04 -4.44
N ALA A 249 -17.99 25.30 -5.45
CA ALA A 249 -18.33 26.21 -6.54
C ALA A 249 -19.52 25.71 -7.39
N ILE A 250 -19.57 24.39 -7.65
CA ILE A 250 -20.69 23.77 -8.36
C ILE A 250 -21.98 23.91 -7.52
N ILE A 251 -21.93 23.53 -6.24
CA ILE A 251 -23.09 23.54 -5.35
C ILE A 251 -23.59 24.98 -5.08
N GLN A 252 -22.70 25.98 -5.08
CA GLN A 252 -23.08 27.39 -4.96
C GLN A 252 -24.01 27.86 -6.09
N SER A 253 -23.96 27.23 -7.27
CA SER A 253 -24.80 27.58 -8.41
C SER A 253 -26.21 26.99 -8.36
N LEU A 254 -26.46 25.97 -7.53
CA LEU A 254 -27.77 25.33 -7.38
C LEU A 254 -28.77 26.23 -6.64
N GLU A 255 -30.06 25.98 -6.79
CA GLU A 255 -31.09 26.51 -5.88
C GLU A 255 -31.29 25.60 -4.66
N GLU A 256 -31.83 26.14 -3.56
CA GLU A 256 -32.21 25.28 -2.42
C GLU A 256 -33.39 24.39 -2.83
N GLY A 257 -33.30 23.09 -2.56
CA GLY A 257 -34.23 22.07 -3.03
C GLY A 257 -33.86 21.48 -4.40
N GLU A 258 -32.92 22.09 -5.13
CA GLU A 258 -32.39 21.52 -6.38
C GLU A 258 -31.33 20.46 -6.06
N ALA A 259 -31.64 19.21 -6.39
CA ALA A 259 -30.70 18.11 -6.23
C ALA A 259 -29.54 18.23 -7.23
N LEU A 260 -28.32 17.98 -6.73
CA LEU A 260 -27.13 17.89 -7.54
C LEU A 260 -27.27 16.80 -8.62
N PRO A 261 -27.17 17.12 -9.91
CA PRO A 261 -27.31 16.14 -10.98
C PRO A 261 -26.07 15.24 -11.09
N ASP A 262 -26.29 13.96 -11.44
CA ASP A 262 -25.31 12.89 -11.74
C ASP A 262 -23.86 13.12 -11.23
N MET A 263 -23.55 12.51 -10.09
CA MET A 263 -22.22 12.57 -9.47
C MET A 263 -21.12 11.86 -10.28
N GLY A 264 -21.47 11.02 -11.26
CA GLY A 264 -20.52 10.18 -11.99
C GLY A 264 -19.63 10.93 -12.99
N ASN A 265 -20.08 12.07 -13.53
CA ASN A 265 -19.36 12.78 -14.60
C ASN A 265 -18.89 14.20 -14.22
N ILE A 266 -19.47 14.81 -13.19
CA ILE A 266 -19.30 16.25 -12.90
C ILE A 266 -18.39 16.47 -11.68
N ILE A 267 -18.28 15.47 -10.79
CA ILE A 267 -17.79 15.68 -9.42
C ILE A 267 -16.76 14.62 -9.04
N ASN A 268 -15.61 15.10 -8.60
CA ASN A 268 -14.67 14.26 -7.88
C ASN A 268 -15.20 14.09 -6.45
N TYR A 269 -15.59 12.87 -6.09
CA TYR A 269 -15.90 12.52 -4.71
C TYR A 269 -14.62 12.16 -3.96
N TYR A 270 -14.68 12.30 -2.64
CA TYR A 270 -13.51 12.19 -1.80
C TYR A 270 -13.30 10.73 -1.47
N ARG A 271 -12.44 10.08 -2.25
CA ARG A 271 -11.90 8.78 -1.87
C ARG A 271 -10.65 9.01 -1.04
N ASP A 272 -10.36 8.09 -0.14
CA ASP A 272 -9.14 8.15 0.67
C ASP A 272 -7.92 7.68 -0.15
N TYR A 273 -7.71 8.33 -1.31
CA TYR A 273 -6.53 8.14 -2.13
C TYR A 273 -5.69 9.41 -1.99
N ARG A 274 -4.82 9.43 -0.98
CA ARG A 274 -3.56 10.13 -1.15
C ARG A 274 -2.70 9.27 -2.08
N ALA A 275 -2.86 9.50 -3.38
CA ALA A 275 -1.86 9.12 -4.38
C ALA A 275 -0.65 10.06 -4.27
#